data_AF-W5YVQ4-F1
#
_entry.id   AF-W5YVQ4-F1
#
_cell.length_a   1.000
_cell.length_b   1.000
_cell.length_c   1.000
_cell.angle_alpha   90.00
_cell.angle_beta   90.00
_cell.angle_gamma   90.00
#
_symmetry.space_group_name_H-M   'P 1'
#
loop_
_entity.id
_entity.type
_entity.pdbx_description
1 polymer ?
#
loop_
_entity_poly.entity_id
_entity_poly.type
_entity_poly.pdbx_seq_one_letter_code
_entity_poly.pdbx_strand_id
1 'polypeptide(L)'
;MFRVYSGGFPASYKDMFSPRRAAIDLEHISGAAEEKHLTMSFYRALEEDESTLHFKLFYPDEPLPLSDVMPIFDNLGFRVIGEHPFEVSDRKGKTVWIHDFTLQAHSGKVVDIHRIRPIFEDLFRRVWYGDAENDASTGCCCPPT
;
A
#
# COMPACT_ATOMS: atom_id res chain seq x y z
N MET A 1 20.66 -0.40 -10.54
CA MET A 1 19.62 0.63 -10.42
C MET A 1 19.18 0.68 -8.94
N PHE A 2 20.01 1.22 -8.03
CA PHE A 2 19.81 1.09 -6.56
C PHE A 2 20.24 2.32 -5.73
N ARG A 3 20.54 3.47 -6.37
CA ARG A 3 21.26 4.59 -5.73
C ARG A 3 20.43 5.82 -5.38
N VAL A 4 19.11 5.78 -5.60
CA VAL A 4 18.25 6.96 -5.49
C VAL A 4 17.79 7.14 -4.03
N TYR A 5 17.24 6.09 -3.40
CA TYR A 5 16.69 6.11 -2.03
C TYR A 5 17.72 6.01 -0.89
N SER A 6 18.84 6.72 -1.00
CA SER A 6 19.80 6.82 0.11
C SER A 6 19.39 7.81 1.21
N GLY A 7 18.16 8.34 1.18
CA GLY A 7 17.49 8.96 2.33
C GLY A 7 17.13 7.94 3.42
N GLY A 8 17.05 6.66 3.04
CA GLY A 8 16.93 5.52 3.94
C GLY A 8 15.52 5.31 4.48
N PHE A 9 15.16 4.04 4.66
CA PHE A 9 13.93 3.69 5.38
C PHE A 9 13.93 4.29 6.79
N PRO A 10 12.75 4.72 7.32
CA PRO A 10 12.64 5.22 8.68
C PRO A 10 13.08 4.15 9.68
N ALA A 11 13.54 4.59 10.86
CA ALA A 11 14.05 3.67 11.90
C ALA A 11 13.01 2.62 12.29
N SER A 12 11.74 3.02 12.45
CA SER A 12 10.62 2.12 12.74
C SER A 12 10.43 1.04 11.68
N TYR A 13 10.61 1.38 10.41
CA TYR A 13 10.51 0.40 9.33
C TYR A 13 11.69 -0.60 9.37
N LYS A 14 12.91 -0.13 9.67
CA LYS A 14 14.09 -1.00 9.78
C LYS A 14 14.04 -1.94 10.98
N ASP A 15 13.32 -1.55 12.03
CA ASP A 15 13.08 -2.37 13.22
C ASP A 15 12.13 -3.54 12.90
N MET A 16 11.10 -3.27 12.07
CA MET A 16 10.08 -4.25 11.71
C MET A 16 10.46 -5.15 10.52
N PHE A 17 11.26 -4.65 9.57
CA PHE A 17 11.52 -5.36 8.31
C PHE A 17 13.00 -5.68 8.08
N SER A 18 13.24 -6.93 7.69
CA SER A 18 14.58 -7.38 7.31
C SER A 18 15.15 -6.62 6.09
N PRO A 19 16.48 -6.47 5.97
CA PRO A 19 17.11 -5.81 4.82
C PRO A 19 16.73 -6.40 3.46
N ARG A 20 16.51 -7.73 3.40
CA ARG A 20 16.03 -8.40 2.18
C ARG A 20 14.63 -7.94 1.79
N ARG A 21 13.74 -7.76 2.77
CA ARG A 21 12.39 -7.25 2.53
C ARG A 21 12.42 -5.79 2.09
N ALA A 22 13.25 -4.98 2.76
CA ALA A 22 13.47 -3.60 2.39
C ALA A 22 13.93 -3.46 0.92
N ALA A 23 14.77 -4.37 0.42
CA ALA A 23 15.20 -4.36 -0.98
C ALA A 23 14.05 -4.65 -1.97
N ILE A 24 13.14 -5.57 -1.65
CA ILE A 24 11.96 -5.87 -2.46
C ILE A 24 10.97 -4.69 -2.43
N ASP A 25 10.71 -4.15 -1.25
CA ASP A 25 9.82 -3.00 -1.08
C ASP A 25 10.39 -1.78 -1.82
N LEU A 26 11.72 -1.62 -1.92
CA LEU A 26 12.38 -0.57 -2.70
C LEU A 26 12.03 -0.60 -4.19
N GLU A 27 11.87 -1.79 -4.78
CA GLU A 27 11.45 -1.92 -6.19
C GLU A 27 10.02 -1.40 -6.38
N HIS A 28 9.13 -1.69 -5.42
CA HIS A 28 7.75 -1.22 -5.44
C HIS A 28 7.66 0.30 -5.22
N ILE A 29 8.46 0.84 -4.29
CA ILE A 29 8.56 2.28 -4.03
C ILE A 29 9.06 3.02 -5.27
N SER A 30 10.09 2.48 -5.94
CA SER A 30 10.64 3.08 -7.16
C SER A 30 9.63 3.09 -8.29
N GLY A 31 8.94 1.95 -8.52
CA GLY A 31 7.85 1.87 -9.51
C GLY A 31 6.73 2.87 -9.22
N ALA A 32 6.27 2.92 -7.96
CA ALA A 32 5.23 3.85 -7.52
C ALA A 32 5.61 5.32 -7.77
N ALA A 33 6.87 5.69 -7.47
CA ALA A 33 7.36 7.04 -7.65
C ALA A 33 7.65 7.44 -9.11
N GLU A 34 8.04 6.48 -9.96
CA GLU A 34 8.34 6.72 -11.38
C GLU A 34 7.08 6.77 -12.23
N GLU A 35 6.20 5.79 -12.09
CA GLU A 35 4.97 5.69 -12.90
C GLU A 35 3.81 6.50 -12.33
N LYS A 36 3.98 7.12 -11.14
CA LYS A 36 2.93 7.80 -10.37
C LYS A 36 1.67 6.94 -10.22
N HIS A 37 1.88 5.65 -10.02
CA HIS A 37 0.83 4.66 -9.82
C HIS A 37 0.97 4.02 -8.45
N LEU A 38 -0.14 3.49 -7.95
CA LEU A 38 -0.11 2.68 -6.75
C LEU A 38 0.50 1.30 -7.08
N THR A 39 1.42 0.83 -6.24
CA THR A 39 1.94 -0.54 -6.31
C THR A 39 1.57 -1.32 -5.06
N MET A 40 1.53 -2.64 -5.19
CA MET A 40 1.04 -3.53 -4.14
C MET A 40 1.99 -4.69 -3.92
N SER A 41 2.11 -5.12 -2.67
CA SER A 41 2.85 -6.31 -2.31
C SER A 41 2.07 -7.11 -1.26
N PHE A 42 2.03 -8.42 -1.45
CA PHE A 42 1.38 -9.34 -0.51
C PHE A 42 2.44 -10.28 0.05
N TYR A 43 2.35 -10.57 1.34
CA TYR A 43 3.23 -11.55 1.98
C TYR A 43 2.59 -12.15 3.22
N ARG A 44 3.13 -13.28 3.66
CA ARG A 44 2.80 -13.90 4.94
C ARG A 44 4.09 -13.98 5.75
N ALA A 45 4.07 -13.57 7.02
CA ALA A 45 5.21 -13.81 7.88
C ALA A 45 5.26 -15.31 8.24
N LEU A 46 6.48 -15.85 8.38
CA LEU A 46 6.67 -17.29 8.64
C LEU A 46 6.06 -17.75 9.96
N GLU A 47 5.90 -16.83 10.91
CA GLU A 47 5.42 -17.08 12.28
C GLU A 47 3.89 -16.93 12.40
N GLU A 48 3.21 -16.54 11.34
CA GLU A 48 1.77 -16.27 11.36
C GLU A 48 0.93 -17.43 10.84
N ASP A 49 -0.32 -17.45 11.30
CA ASP A 49 -1.32 -18.42 10.87
C ASP A 49 -1.61 -18.29 9.37
N GLU A 50 -1.99 -19.40 8.73
CA GLU A 50 -2.31 -19.43 7.31
C GLU A 50 -3.57 -18.61 6.96
N SER A 51 -4.38 -18.27 7.96
CA SER A 51 -5.52 -17.36 7.84
C SER A 51 -5.13 -15.87 7.88
N THR A 52 -3.88 -15.55 8.21
CA THR A 52 -3.35 -14.18 8.26
C THR A 52 -2.55 -13.87 6.99
N LEU A 53 -2.67 -12.63 6.54
CA LEU A 53 -2.06 -12.10 5.33
C LEU A 53 -1.65 -10.65 5.58
N HIS A 54 -0.45 -10.30 5.13
CA HIS A 54 -0.02 -8.91 5.07
C HIS A 54 -0.17 -8.34 3.67
N PHE A 55 -0.74 -7.15 3.61
CA PHE A 55 -0.92 -6.38 2.40
C PHE A 55 -0.22 -5.03 2.54
N LYS A 56 0.77 -4.79 1.67
CA LYS A 56 1.45 -3.50 1.56
C LYS A 56 0.97 -2.75 0.35
N LEU A 57 0.61 -1.51 0.57
CA LEU A 57 0.26 -0.55 -0.46
C LEU A 57 1.31 0.56 -0.49
N PHE A 58 1.80 0.88 -1.68
CA PHE A 58 2.75 1.95 -1.92
C PHE A 58 2.06 3.04 -2.74
N TYR A 59 1.88 4.20 -2.15
CA TYR A 59 1.19 5.31 -2.78
C TYR A 59 2.09 6.57 -2.81
N PRO A 60 2.32 7.18 -3.98
CA PRO A 60 3.16 8.37 -4.07
C PRO A 60 2.44 9.62 -3.57
N ASP A 61 3.23 10.61 -3.16
CA ASP A 61 2.80 11.98 -2.81
C ASP A 61 2.08 12.13 -1.47
N GLU A 62 0.92 11.51 -1.29
CA GLU A 62 0.05 11.70 -0.12
C GLU A 62 -0.26 10.38 0.62
N PRO A 63 -0.61 10.44 1.93
CA PRO A 63 -1.08 9.25 2.64
C PRO A 63 -2.47 8.87 2.15
N LEU A 64 -2.69 7.58 1.94
CA LEU A 64 -3.98 7.08 1.48
C LEU A 64 -4.98 7.04 2.66
N PRO A 65 -6.22 7.53 2.50
CA PRO A 65 -7.21 7.48 3.58
C PRO A 65 -7.63 6.04 3.81
N LEU A 66 -7.50 5.56 5.06
CA LEU A 66 -7.87 4.19 5.41
C LEU A 66 -9.34 3.89 5.09
N SER A 67 -10.22 4.89 5.22
CA SER A 67 -11.65 4.77 4.93
C SER A 67 -11.97 4.25 3.53
N ASP A 68 -11.13 4.55 2.52
CA ASP A 68 -11.34 4.12 1.14
C ASP A 68 -11.05 2.63 0.93
N VAL A 69 -10.16 2.05 1.74
CA VAL A 69 -9.68 0.66 1.56
C VAL A 69 -10.34 -0.33 2.49
N MET A 70 -10.82 0.15 3.65
CA MET A 70 -11.61 -0.64 4.58
C MET A 70 -12.78 -1.41 3.93
N PRO A 71 -13.64 -0.80 3.07
CA PRO A 71 -14.74 -1.52 2.44
C PRO A 71 -14.27 -2.62 1.48
N ILE A 72 -13.08 -2.47 0.87
CA ILE A 72 -12.51 -3.47 -0.03
C ILE A 72 -12.18 -4.73 0.77
N PHE A 73 -11.53 -4.59 1.93
CA PHE A 73 -11.17 -5.71 2.78
C PHE A 73 -12.42 -6.42 3.33
N ASP A 74 -13.41 -5.66 3.80
CA ASP A 74 -14.67 -6.21 4.32
C ASP A 74 -15.44 -6.99 3.24
N ASN A 75 -15.57 -6.43 2.04
CA ASN A 75 -16.25 -7.09 0.91
C ASN A 75 -15.56 -8.40 0.48
N LEU A 76 -14.25 -8.49 0.69
CA LEU A 76 -13.47 -9.70 0.42
C LEU A 76 -13.48 -10.70 1.60
N GLY A 77 -14.17 -10.37 2.69
CA GLY A 77 -14.26 -11.21 3.88
C GLY A 77 -12.99 -11.19 4.72
N PHE A 78 -12.22 -10.10 4.67
CA PHE A 78 -11.06 -9.88 5.52
C PHE A 78 -11.37 -8.90 6.65
N ARG A 79 -10.80 -9.18 7.81
CA ARG A 79 -10.77 -8.28 8.95
C ARG A 79 -9.41 -7.63 9.04
N VAL A 80 -9.38 -6.31 9.13
CA VAL A 80 -8.15 -5.57 9.42
C VAL A 80 -7.84 -5.70 10.91
N ILE A 81 -6.68 -6.27 11.21
CA ILE A 81 -6.16 -6.44 12.58
C ILE A 81 -5.33 -5.23 12.99
N GLY A 82 -4.60 -4.64 12.05
CA GLY A 82 -3.78 -3.47 12.27
C GLY A 82 -3.33 -2.84 10.96
N GLU A 83 -2.89 -1.60 11.06
CA GLU A 83 -2.29 -0.83 9.98
C GLU A 83 -1.08 -0.08 10.51
N HIS A 84 -0.02 -0.04 9.70
CA HIS A 84 1.20 0.69 10.00
C HIS A 84 1.61 1.53 8.78
N PRO A 85 1.47 2.87 8.86
CA PRO A 85 1.91 3.78 7.81
C PRO A 85 3.39 4.13 8.00
N PHE A 86 4.13 4.12 6.91
CA PHE A 86 5.52 4.55 6.85
C PHE A 86 5.73 5.54 5.72
N GLU A 87 6.28 6.70 6.03
CA GLU A 87 6.69 7.68 5.04
C GLU A 87 8.12 7.37 4.58
N VAL A 88 8.34 7.28 3.27
CA VAL A 88 9.67 7.11 2.68
C VAL A 88 9.91 8.21 1.65
N SER A 89 11.00 8.96 1.84
CA SER A 89 11.40 10.03 0.93
C SER A 89 12.68 9.69 0.18
N ASP A 90 12.68 9.96 -1.13
CA ASP A 90 13.86 9.88 -1.96
C ASP A 90 14.78 11.11 -1.78
N ARG A 91 16.05 11.01 -2.21
CA ARG A 91 16.98 12.15 -2.25
C ARG A 91 16.49 13.33 -3.08
N LYS A 92 15.62 13.10 -4.06
CA LYS A 92 15.00 14.15 -4.88
C LYS A 92 13.78 14.80 -4.23
N GLY A 93 13.42 14.41 -3.00
CA GLY A 93 12.24 14.93 -2.29
C GLY A 93 10.91 14.33 -2.78
N LYS A 94 10.95 13.20 -3.50
CA LYS A 94 9.73 12.44 -3.81
C LYS A 94 9.36 11.58 -2.60
N THR A 95 8.14 11.73 -2.12
CA THR A 95 7.61 10.96 -1.00
C THR A 95 6.73 9.82 -1.49
N VAL A 96 6.86 8.67 -0.85
CA VAL A 96 6.03 7.48 -1.04
C VAL A 96 5.59 6.99 0.32
N TRP A 97 4.29 6.83 0.49
CA TRP A 97 3.66 6.27 1.66
C TRP A 97 3.51 4.77 1.51
N ILE A 98 3.95 4.03 2.52
CA ILE A 98 3.82 2.59 2.62
C ILE A 98 2.79 2.31 3.71
N HIS A 99 1.67 1.67 3.36
CA HIS A 99 0.70 1.21 4.34
C HIS A 99 0.79 -0.31 4.43
N ASP A 100 1.22 -0.82 5.57
CA ASP A 100 1.26 -2.26 5.86
C ASP A 100 0.02 -2.64 6.67
N PHE A 101 -0.84 -3.44 6.06
CA PHE A 101 -2.09 -3.93 6.63
C PHE A 101 -1.97 -5.39 7.04
N THR A 102 -2.30 -5.67 8.29
CA THR A 102 -2.47 -7.04 8.78
C THR A 102 -3.92 -7.45 8.59
N LEU A 103 -4.17 -8.39 7.68
CA LEU A 103 -5.49 -8.89 7.33
C LEU A 103 -5.67 -10.32 7.85
N GLN A 104 -6.84 -10.61 8.41
CA GLN A 104 -7.24 -11.95 8.83
C GLN A 104 -8.51 -12.37 8.08
N ALA A 105 -8.52 -13.56 7.50
CA ALA A 105 -9.73 -14.09 6.87
C ALA A 105 -10.82 -14.34 7.90
N HIS A 106 -12.02 -13.80 7.67
CA HIS A 106 -13.17 -14.00 8.56
C HIS A 106 -13.56 -15.48 8.68
N SER A 107 -13.33 -16.25 7.61
CA SER A 107 -13.59 -17.69 7.59
C SER A 107 -12.60 -18.51 8.45
N GLY A 108 -11.49 -17.91 8.91
CA GLY A 108 -10.38 -18.64 9.55
C GLY A 108 -9.70 -19.64 8.62
N LYS A 109 -9.92 -19.53 7.30
CA LYS A 109 -9.39 -20.44 6.30
C LYS A 109 -8.08 -19.92 5.73
N VAL A 110 -7.27 -20.84 5.22
CA VAL A 110 -6.04 -20.53 4.48
C VAL A 110 -6.33 -19.54 3.35
N VAL A 111 -5.59 -18.44 3.35
CA VAL A 111 -5.69 -17.41 2.32
C VAL A 111 -4.74 -17.74 1.18
N ASP A 112 -5.27 -17.90 -0.03
CA ASP A 112 -4.42 -18.11 -1.21
C ASP A 112 -4.02 -16.75 -1.81
N ILE A 113 -2.76 -16.36 -1.59
CA ILE A 113 -2.22 -15.06 -2.02
C ILE A 113 -2.28 -14.90 -3.54
N HIS A 114 -1.99 -15.97 -4.29
CA HIS A 114 -1.98 -15.94 -5.74
C HIS A 114 -3.37 -15.69 -6.33
N ARG A 115 -4.41 -16.19 -5.65
CA ARG A 115 -5.80 -15.99 -6.06
C ARG A 115 -6.36 -14.65 -5.63
N ILE A 116 -6.04 -14.17 -4.43
CA ILE A 116 -6.60 -12.91 -3.91
C ILE A 116 -5.88 -11.68 -4.49
N ARG A 117 -4.57 -11.76 -4.76
CA ARG A 117 -3.77 -10.66 -5.30
C ARG A 117 -4.42 -9.96 -6.51
N PRO A 118 -4.78 -10.66 -7.60
CA PRO A 118 -5.39 -10.01 -8.76
C PRO A 118 -6.77 -9.40 -8.46
N ILE A 119 -7.51 -9.95 -7.48
CA ILE A 119 -8.82 -9.43 -7.07
C ILE A 119 -8.64 -8.10 -6.32
N PHE A 120 -7.66 -8.03 -5.41
CA PHE A 120 -7.31 -6.78 -4.73
C PHE A 120 -6.82 -5.73 -5.73
N GLU A 121 -5.89 -6.10 -6.61
CA GLU A 121 -5.33 -5.19 -7.62
C GLU A 121 -6.44 -4.60 -8.51
N ASP A 122 -7.42 -5.41 -8.93
CA ASP A 122 -8.58 -4.96 -9.69
C ASP A 122 -9.52 -4.06 -8.87
N LEU A 123 -9.88 -4.45 -7.65
CA LEU A 123 -10.78 -3.67 -6.80
C LEU A 123 -10.19 -2.31 -6.42
N PHE A 124 -8.93 -2.28 -6.00
CA PHE A 124 -8.24 -1.02 -5.72
C PHE A 124 -8.11 -0.17 -6.97
N ARG A 125 -7.78 -0.77 -8.12
CA ARG A 125 -7.72 -0.02 -9.36
C ARG A 125 -9.08 0.59 -9.70
N ARG A 126 -10.18 -0.12 -9.47
CA ARG A 126 -11.54 0.40 -9.72
C ARG A 126 -11.93 1.51 -8.75
N VAL A 127 -11.62 1.37 -7.47
CA VAL A 127 -11.90 2.42 -6.50
C VAL A 127 -11.05 3.66 -6.79
N TRP A 128 -9.77 3.48 -7.10
CA TRP A 128 -8.85 4.61 -7.26
C TRP A 128 -8.91 5.27 -8.64
N TYR A 129 -8.95 4.47 -9.71
CA TYR A 129 -9.01 4.96 -11.09
C TYR A 129 -10.43 5.03 -11.64
N GLY A 130 -11.37 4.24 -11.11
CA GLY A 130 -12.78 4.37 -11.48
C GLY A 130 -13.43 5.61 -10.87
N ASP A 131 -12.93 6.10 -9.72
CA ASP A 131 -13.27 7.43 -9.21
C ASP A 131 -12.50 8.54 -9.94
N ALA A 132 -11.33 8.25 -10.54
CA ALA A 132 -10.63 9.20 -11.41
C ALA A 132 -11.36 9.51 -12.75
N GLU A 133 -12.33 8.69 -13.16
CA GLU A 133 -13.28 9.05 -14.22
C GLU A 133 -14.49 9.86 -13.68
N ASN A 134 -14.68 9.93 -12.36
CA ASN A 134 -15.77 10.69 -11.72
C ASN A 134 -15.31 12.05 -11.14
N ASP A 135 -14.09 12.18 -10.63
CA ASP A 135 -13.59 13.45 -10.07
C ASP A 135 -12.65 14.18 -11.04
N ALA A 136 -13.20 14.59 -12.16
CA ALA A 136 -12.67 15.73 -12.91
C ALA A 136 -13.04 17.07 -12.24
N SER A 137 -13.24 17.14 -10.92
CA SER A 137 -13.81 18.32 -10.27
C SER A 137 -13.44 18.54 -8.80
N THR A 138 -12.19 18.35 -8.42
CA THR A 138 -11.59 19.16 -7.33
C THR A 138 -10.63 20.20 -7.92
N GLY A 139 -11.09 20.85 -8.99
CA GLY A 139 -10.52 22.05 -9.57
C GLY A 139 -11.23 23.29 -9.08
N CYS A 140 -10.60 23.97 -8.11
CA CYS A 140 -10.71 25.41 -7.86
C CYS A 140 -12.04 25.99 -7.34
N CYS A 141 -12.03 26.45 -6.09
CA CYS A 141 -12.63 27.73 -5.70
C CYS A 141 -11.94 28.27 -4.44
N CYS A 142 -10.81 28.94 -4.65
CA CYS A 142 -10.35 30.02 -3.75
C CYS A 142 -10.69 31.37 -4.43
N PRO A 143 -10.95 32.43 -3.66
CA PRO A 143 -11.97 33.44 -3.93
C PRO A 143 -11.51 34.58 -4.84
N PRO A 144 -12.43 35.42 -5.35
CA PRO A 144 -12.10 36.78 -5.71
C PRO A 144 -12.75 37.82 -4.77
N THR A 145 -11.87 38.60 -4.17
CA THR A 145 -12.00 39.96 -3.57
C THR A 145 -12.60 40.11 -2.19
#